data_AF-A0A8S9HY23-F1
#
_entry.id   AF-A0A8S9HY23-F1
#
_cell.length_a   1.000
_cell.length_b   1.000
_cell.length_c   1.000
_cell.angle_alpha   90.00
_cell.angle_beta   90.00
_cell.angle_gamma   90.00
#
_symmetry.space_group_name_H-M   'P 1'
#
loop_
_entity.id
_entity.type
_entity.pdbx_description
1 polymer ?
#
loop_
_entity_poly.entity_id
_entity_poly.type
_entity_poly.pdbx_seq_one_letter_code
_entity_poly.pdbx_strand_id
1 'polypeptide(L)' 'MRVHVNERLPLIKTTIIEYPNGDEVTATLLYETLERHCSKCNRLDCEIIDCLEAKHEKKALLAFRNL' A
#
# COMPACT_ATOMS: atom_id res chain seq x y z
N MET A 1 -20.79 5.28 3.92
CA MET A 1 -19.46 5.22 4.56
C MET A 1 -18.57 6.28 3.90
N ARG A 2 -18.04 7.25 4.66
CA ARG A 2 -17.00 8.17 4.16
C ARG A 2 -15.68 7.69 4.73
N VAL A 3 -14.71 7.38 3.87
CA VAL A 3 -13.38 6.88 4.29
C VAL A 3 -12.38 8.02 4.12
N HIS A 4 -11.63 8.32 5.18
CA HIS A 4 -10.47 9.19 5.05
C HIS A 4 -9.26 8.34 4.71
N VAL A 5 -8.59 8.68 3.62
CA VAL A 5 -7.32 8.03 3.24
C VAL A 5 -6.20 8.83 3.91
N ASN A 6 -5.40 8.16 4.73
CA ASN A 6 -4.17 8.74 5.26
C ASN A 6 -3.04 8.44 4.30
N GLU A 7 -2.55 9.47 3.61
CA GLU A 7 -1.54 9.35 2.56
C GLU A 7 -0.21 8.74 3.05
N ARG A 8 0.11 8.90 4.34
CA ARG A 8 1.32 8.35 4.96
C ARG A 8 1.16 6.91 5.40
N LEU A 9 -0.04 6.36 5.39
CA LEU A 9 -0.26 4.95 5.69
C LEU A 9 -0.44 4.15 4.40
N PRO A 10 -0.01 2.89 4.36
CA PRO A 10 -0.29 2.02 3.23
C PRO A 10 -1.79 1.92 2.97
N LEU A 11 -2.17 1.94 1.69
CA LEU A 11 -3.54 1.72 1.26
C LEU A 11 -4.04 0.34 1.71
N ILE A 12 -5.23 0.33 2.30
CA ILE A 12 -5.96 -0.90 2.64
C ILE A 12 -6.61 -1.42 1.37
N LYS A 13 -6.31 -2.64 0.95
CA LYS A 13 -6.89 -3.22 -0.28
C LYS A 13 -8.04 -4.20 -0.02
N THR A 14 -8.19 -4.66 1.21
CA THR A 14 -9.21 -5.61 1.62
C THR A 14 -9.75 -5.24 2.97
N THR A 15 -11.05 -5.40 3.17
CA THR A 15 -11.72 -5.15 4.45
C THR A 15 -12.86 -6.14 4.64
N ILE A 16 -13.31 -6.30 5.88
CA ILE A 16 -14.45 -7.14 6.23
C ILE A 16 -15.64 -6.22 6.47
N ILE A 17 -16.76 -6.53 5.83
CA ILE A 17 -18.05 -5.87 6.04
C ILE A 17 -18.91 -6.82 6.86
N GLU A 18 -19.22 -6.41 8.08
CA GLU A 18 -20.14 -7.11 8.97
C GLU A 18 -21.56 -6.59 8.76
N TYR A 19 -22.52 -7.48 8.50
CA TYR A 19 -23.93 -7.16 8.35
C TYR A 19 -24.66 -7.27 9.70
N PRO A 20 -25.82 -6.60 9.88
CA PRO A 20 -26.58 -6.66 11.14
C PRO A 20 -27.07 -8.05 11.54
N ASN A 21 -27.13 -9.00 10.59
CA ASN A 21 -27.47 -10.39 10.84
C ASN A 21 -26.28 -11.24 11.30
N GLY A 22 -25.07 -10.65 11.40
CA GLY A 22 -23.85 -11.32 11.80
C GLY A 22 -23.04 -11.93 10.64
N ASP A 23 -23.50 -11.80 9.39
CA ASP A 23 -22.73 -12.27 8.24
C ASP A 23 -21.53 -11.36 7.97
N GLU A 24 -20.43 -11.96 7.54
CA GLU A 24 -19.22 -11.24 7.14
C GLU A 24 -18.93 -11.44 5.66
N VAL A 25 -18.58 -10.36 4.96
CA VAL A 25 -18.11 -10.41 3.58
C VAL A 25 -16.76 -9.73 3.45
N THR A 26 -15.79 -10.42 2.85
CA THR A 26 -14.54 -9.80 2.44
C THR A 26 -14.78 -8.93 1.21
N ALA A 27 -14.56 -7.63 1.35
CA ALA A 27 -14.61 -6.66 0.26
C ALA A 27 -13.20 -6.29 -0.20
N THR A 28 -13.01 -6.21 -1.52
CA THR A 28 -11.79 -5.67 -2.13
C THR A 28 -12.02 -4.20 -2.48
N LEU A 29 -11.09 -3.34 -2.07
CA LEU A 29 -11.11 -1.91 -2.34
C LEU A 29 -10.31 -1.61 -3.60
N LEU A 30 -10.99 -1.06 -4.61
CA LEU A 30 -10.38 -0.61 -5.85
C LEU A 30 -10.20 0.90 -5.79
N TYR A 31 -8.96 1.35 -5.96
CA TYR A 31 -8.61 2.76 -6.00
C TYR A 31 -8.29 3.15 -7.45
N GLU A 32 -8.92 4.22 -7.91
CA GLU A 32 -8.71 4.79 -9.24
C GLU A 32 -8.04 6.16 -9.09
N THR A 33 -7.32 6.59 -10.13
CA THR A 33 -6.72 7.94 -10.21
C THR A 33 -5.79 8.31 -9.05
N LEU A 34 -5.10 7.33 -8.47
CA LEU A 34 -4.06 7.57 -7.47
C LEU A 34 -2.90 8.31 -8.15
N GLU A 35 -2.66 9.56 -7.74
CA GLU A 35 -1.58 10.40 -8.29
C GLU A 35 -0.20 9.92 -7.81
N ARG A 36 0.33 10.50 -6.73
CA ARG A 36 1.54 10.01 -6.08
C ARG A 36 1.22 8.72 -5.35
N HIS A 37 1.63 7.58 -5.90
CA HIS A 37 1.49 6.28 -5.26
C HIS A 37 2.75 5.43 -5.45
N CYS A 38 3.28 4.91 -4.35
CA CYS A 38 4.42 4.00 -4.38
C CYS A 38 3.94 2.55 -4.34
N SER A 39 4.17 1.79 -5.41
CA SER A 39 3.83 0.36 -5.47
C SER A 39 4.62 -0.53 -4.50
N LYS A 40 5.75 -0.05 -3.95
CA LYS A 40 6.56 -0.80 -2.97
C LYS A 40 5.95 -0.74 -1.56
N CYS A 41 5.71 0.47 -1.05
CA CYS A 41 5.19 0.67 0.31
C CYS A 41 3.67 0.89 0.36
N ASN A 42 3.01 0.99 -0.79
CA ASN A 42 1.57 1.26 -0.98
C ASN A 42 1.09 2.58 -0.35
N ARG A 43 1.96 3.57 -0.14
CA ARG A 43 1.61 4.90 0.39
C ARG A 43 1.38 5.90 -0.73
N LEU A 44 0.73 7.02 -0.39
CA LEU A 44 0.45 8.11 -1.32
C LEU A 44 1.38 9.33 -1.17
N ASP A 45 2.37 9.24 -0.28
CA ASP A 45 3.29 10.35 0.04
C ASP A 45 4.61 10.32 -0.75
N CYS A 46 4.88 9.24 -1.50
CA CYS A 46 6.09 9.11 -2.32
C CYS A 46 5.85 8.27 -3.60
N GLU A 47 6.77 8.37 -4.55
CA GLU A 47 6.87 7.46 -5.70
C GLU A 47 7.93 6.38 -5.44
N ILE A 48 7.93 5.31 -6.23
CA ILE A 48 8.89 4.20 -6.07
C ILE A 48 10.35 4.65 -6.17
N ILE A 49 10.64 5.68 -6.99
CA ILE A 49 11.98 6.24 -7.16
C ILE A 49 12.48 6.90 -5.87
N ASP A 50 11.58 7.47 -5.08
CA ASP A 50 11.89 8.15 -3.84
C ASP A 50 11.78 7.26 -2.60
N CYS A 51 11.12 6.11 -2.73
CA CYS A 51 10.85 5.17 -1.65
C CYS A 51 12.13 4.64 -0.98
N LEU A 52 12.24 4.87 0.34
CA LEU A 52 13.37 4.41 1.13
C LEU A 52 13.45 2.88 1.15
N GLU A 53 12.34 2.18 1.33
CA GLU A 53 12.31 0.70 1.34
C GLU A 53 12.88 0.12 0.04
N ALA A 54 12.48 0.66 -1.12
CA ALA A 54 12.99 0.23 -2.42
C ALA A 54 14.51 0.51 -2.56
N LYS A 55 14.98 1.67 -2.08
CA LYS A 55 16.41 2.01 -2.07
C LYS A 55 17.22 1.08 -1.17
N HIS A 56 16.69 0.73 0.00
CA HIS A 56 17.34 -0.20 0.94
C HIS A 56 17.46 -1.61 0.34
N GLU A 57 16.37 -2.14 -0.24
CA GLU A 57 16.38 -3.46 -0.89
C GLU A 57 17.35 -3.50 -2.08
N LYS A 58 17.35 -2.47 -2.94
CA LYS A 58 18.29 -2.37 -4.06
C LYS A 58 19.75 -2.39 -3.58
N LYS A 59 20.07 -1.67 -2.50
CA LYS A 59 21.41 -1.69 -1.90
C LYS A 59 21.78 -3.07 -1.36
N ALA A 60 20.85 -3.76 -0.69
CA ALA A 60 21.07 -5.12 -0.17
C ALA A 60 21.35 -6.12 -1.31
N LEU A 61 20.57 -6.06 -2.40
CA LEU A 61 20.78 -6.91 -3.58
C LEU A 61 22.14 -6.67 -4.25
N LEU A 62 22.57 -5.42 -4.35
CA LEU A 62 23.89 -5.08 -4.88
C LEU A 62 25.02 -5.57 -3.97
N ALA A 63 24.87 -5.43 -2.66
CA ALA A 63 25.84 -5.95 -1.69
C ALA A 63 25.96 -7.48 -1.79
N PHE A 64 24.83 -8.19 -1.91
CA PHE A 64 24.82 -9.64 -2.09
C PHE A 64 25.46 -10.08 -3.41
N ARG A 65 25.22 -9.35 -4.51
CA ARG A 65 25.79 -9.67 -5.83
C ARG A 65 27.32 -9.46 -5.91
N ASN A 66 27.88 -8.68 -5.00
CA ASN A 66 29.32 -8.38 -4.94
C ASN A 66 30.08 -9.28 -3.94
N LEU A 67 29.41 -10.29 -3.36
CA LEU A 67 29.98 -11.37 -2.57
C LEU A 67 30.12 -12.64 -3.42
#